data_AF-A0A0L6CHI4-F1
#
_entry.id   AF-A0A0L6CHI4-F1
#
_cell.length_a   1.000
_cell.length_b   1.000
_cell.length_c   1.000
_cell.angle_alpha   90.00
_cell.angle_beta   90.00
_cell.angle_gamma   90.00
#
_symmetry.space_group_name_H-M   'P 1'
#
loop_
_entity.id
_entity.type
_entity.pdbx_description
1 polymer ?
#
loop_
_entity_poly.entity_id
_entity_poly.type
_entity_poly.pdbx_seq_one_letter_code
_entity_poly.pdbx_strand_id
1 'polypeptide(L)'
;MPVIEYDRPDRFIAGTVGPPGQRTFFLQVSQGRRVTSVSLEKQQVEVLAERVNELLDEVGAAADVPPAPEDNGPLSTPIEDEFRVGTLSLAWESDLAAVVIECHDGQVELEPTDEGDELVEVTPPDSSVLRVVITAADAREFARRSLAAVAQGRPPCPFCGGPLDADGHICPRANGYRR
;
A
#
# COMPACT_ATOMS: atom_id res chain seq x y z
N MET A 1 6.38 -20.47 6.16
CA MET A 1 6.18 -19.05 5.85
C MET A 1 7.12 -18.21 6.70
N PRO A 2 8.21 -17.67 6.13
CA PRO A 2 9.05 -16.69 6.81
C PRO A 2 8.24 -15.42 7.13
N VAL A 3 8.42 -14.89 8.35
CA VAL A 3 7.73 -13.67 8.82
C VAL A 3 8.77 -12.56 9.02
N ILE A 4 8.56 -11.45 8.32
CA ILE A 4 9.30 -10.20 8.47
C ILE A 4 8.47 -9.30 9.37
N GLU A 5 8.89 -9.15 10.62
CA GLU A 5 8.12 -8.38 11.62
C GLU A 5 8.76 -7.03 11.95
N TYR A 6 7.91 -6.03 12.13
CA TYR A 6 8.22 -4.71 12.68
C TYR A 6 7.17 -4.32 13.72
N ASP A 7 7.59 -4.15 14.97
CA ASP A 7 6.78 -3.55 16.03
C ASP A 7 7.21 -2.10 16.23
N ARG A 8 6.27 -1.18 15.99
CA ARG A 8 6.45 0.29 16.05
C ARG A 8 7.70 0.75 15.30
N PRO A 9 7.74 0.55 13.96
CA PRO A 9 8.84 1.04 13.14
C PRO A 9 8.96 2.57 13.21
N ASP A 10 10.14 3.09 12.86
CA ASP A 10 10.36 4.55 12.77
C ASP A 10 9.51 5.17 11.66
N ARG A 11 9.15 4.37 10.64
CA ARG A 11 8.37 4.82 9.48
C ARG A 11 7.67 3.65 8.81
N PHE A 12 6.40 3.86 8.44
CA PHE A 12 5.66 2.98 7.55
C PHE A 12 4.86 3.80 6.55
N ILE A 13 5.18 3.68 5.26
CA ILE A 13 4.62 4.54 4.22
C ILE A 13 4.29 3.77 2.94
N ALA A 14 3.28 4.25 2.22
CA ALA A 14 3.12 3.95 0.80
C ALA A 14 3.86 5.00 -0.05
N GLY A 15 4.42 4.53 -1.16
CA GLY A 15 5.06 5.37 -2.16
C GLY A 15 5.04 4.73 -3.55
N THR A 16 5.55 5.44 -4.55
CA THR A 16 5.57 4.96 -5.93
C THR A 16 6.85 5.36 -6.65
N VAL A 17 7.28 4.50 -7.58
CA VAL A 17 8.45 4.69 -8.44
C VAL A 17 8.03 4.49 -9.89
N GLY A 18 8.59 5.30 -10.79
CA GLY A 18 8.37 5.19 -12.23
C GLY A 18 7.57 6.36 -12.83
N PRO A 19 7.53 6.46 -14.16
CA PRO A 19 6.83 7.53 -14.85
C PRO A 19 5.30 7.38 -14.72
N PRO A 20 4.53 8.47 -14.84
CA PRO A 20 3.07 8.40 -14.85
C PRO A 20 2.56 7.36 -15.86
N GLY A 21 1.68 6.46 -15.43
CA GLY A 21 1.14 5.35 -16.25
C GLY A 21 1.91 4.03 -16.14
N GLN A 22 3.16 4.04 -15.64
CA GLN A 22 3.98 2.84 -15.41
C GLN A 22 4.56 2.86 -13.98
N ARG A 23 3.75 3.33 -13.05
CA ARG A 23 4.11 3.46 -11.64
C ARG A 23 3.96 2.13 -10.92
N THR A 24 5.03 1.68 -10.27
CA THR A 24 4.96 0.60 -9.27
C THR A 24 4.72 1.24 -7.90
N PHE A 25 3.77 0.70 -7.15
CA PHE A 25 3.53 1.10 -5.77
C PHE A 25 4.29 0.18 -4.82
N PHE A 26 4.77 0.76 -3.72
CA PHE A 26 5.47 0.06 -2.66
C PHE A 26 4.92 0.45 -1.30
N LEU A 27 4.83 -0.51 -0.39
CA LEU A 27 4.86 -0.26 1.04
C LEU A 27 6.31 -0.34 1.50
N GLN A 28 6.76 0.61 2.30
CA GLN A 28 8.10 0.61 2.88
C GLN A 28 8.04 0.82 4.39
N VAL A 29 8.75 -0.05 5.09
CA VAL A 29 8.97 0.01 6.54
C VAL A 29 10.43 0.34 6.78
N SER A 30 10.73 1.26 7.70
CA SER A 30 12.11 1.48 8.17
C SER A 30 12.21 1.43 9.68
N GLN A 31 13.25 0.76 10.18
CA GLN A 31 13.59 0.73 11.60
C GLN A 31 15.12 0.74 11.74
N GLY A 32 15.65 1.84 12.27
CA GLY A 32 17.08 2.12 12.33
C GLY A 32 17.73 2.07 10.96
N ARG A 33 18.55 1.04 10.72
CA ARG A 33 19.24 0.83 9.43
C ARG A 33 18.54 -0.17 8.53
N ARG A 34 17.49 -0.84 9.02
CA ARG A 34 16.76 -1.86 8.28
C ARG A 34 15.64 -1.17 7.50
N VAL A 35 15.54 -1.48 6.21
CA VAL A 35 14.47 -1.04 5.34
C VAL A 35 13.93 -2.27 4.63
N THR A 36 12.61 -2.41 4.61
CA THR A 36 11.93 -3.45 3.85
C THR A 36 10.94 -2.79 2.92
N SER A 37 10.93 -3.20 1.65
CA SER A 37 9.94 -2.75 0.67
C SER A 37 9.24 -3.94 0.03
N VAL A 38 7.92 -3.84 -0.11
CA VAL A 38 7.10 -4.83 -0.82
C VAL A 38 6.26 -4.11 -1.87
N SER A 39 6.20 -4.64 -3.07
CA SER A 39 5.42 -4.05 -4.15
C SER A 39 3.97 -4.51 -4.10
N LEU A 40 3.05 -3.63 -4.47
CA LEU A 40 1.62 -3.92 -4.50
C LEU A 40 0.90 -3.14 -5.60
N GLU A 41 -0.36 -3.45 -5.83
CA GLU A 41 -1.21 -2.74 -6.79
C GLU A 41 -1.70 -1.41 -6.23
N LYS A 42 -1.95 -0.45 -7.12
CA LYS A 42 -2.53 0.85 -6.75
C LYS A 42 -3.83 0.68 -5.95
N GLN A 43 -4.71 -0.22 -6.41
CA GLN A 43 -5.99 -0.46 -5.77
C GLN A 43 -5.83 -1.06 -4.38
N GLN A 44 -4.83 -1.92 -4.16
CA GLN A 44 -4.53 -2.46 -2.83
C GLN A 44 -4.08 -1.36 -1.86
N VAL A 45 -3.27 -0.38 -2.30
CA VAL A 45 -2.89 0.79 -1.48
C VAL A 45 -4.11 1.61 -1.09
N GLU A 46 -4.98 1.89 -2.06
CA GLU A 46 -6.21 2.68 -1.86
C GLU A 46 -7.14 2.01 -0.85
N VAL A 47 -7.47 0.74 -1.07
CA VAL A 47 -8.32 -0.06 -0.18
C VAL A 47 -7.71 -0.17 1.22
N LEU A 48 -6.40 -0.42 1.34
CA LEU A 48 -5.75 -0.50 2.66
C LEU A 48 -5.88 0.82 3.44
N ALA A 49 -5.66 1.95 2.78
CA ALA A 49 -5.76 3.26 3.41
C ALA A 49 -7.19 3.59 3.87
N GLU A 50 -8.19 3.27 3.05
CA GLU A 50 -9.61 3.41 3.41
C GLU A 50 -9.97 2.53 4.60
N ARG A 51 -9.62 1.24 4.56
CA ARG A 51 -9.91 0.27 5.62
C ARG A 51 -9.22 0.62 6.94
N VAL A 52 -8.02 1.19 6.90
CA VAL A 52 -7.34 1.71 8.11
C VAL A 52 -8.15 2.83 8.75
N ASN A 53 -8.66 3.79 7.96
CA ASN A 53 -9.50 4.86 8.50
C ASN A 53 -10.79 4.32 9.11
N GLU A 54 -11.50 3.44 8.38
CA GLU A 54 -12.73 2.80 8.85
C GLU A 54 -12.51 2.07 10.18
N LEU A 55 -11.46 1.25 10.27
CA LEU A 55 -11.11 0.54 11.49
C LEU A 55 -10.88 1.50 12.66
N LEU A 56 -10.13 2.58 12.45
CA LEU A 56 -9.81 3.55 13.49
C LEU A 56 -11.03 4.37 13.94
N ASP A 57 -11.97 4.63 13.03
CA ASP A 57 -13.26 5.25 13.33
C ASP A 57 -14.15 4.32 14.16
N GLU A 58 -14.22 3.03 13.80
CA GLU A 58 -15.00 2.01 14.52
C GLU A 58 -14.55 1.81 15.97
N VAL A 59 -13.23 1.78 16.22
CA VAL A 59 -12.68 1.58 17.57
C VAL A 59 -12.57 2.86 18.38
N GLY A 60 -12.91 4.03 17.79
CA GLY A 60 -12.86 5.32 18.48
C GLY A 60 -11.46 5.81 18.85
N ALA A 61 -10.41 5.29 18.20
CA ALA A 61 -9.01 5.59 18.56
C ALA A 61 -8.57 7.04 18.29
N ALA A 62 -9.41 7.85 17.63
CA ALA A 62 -9.08 9.21 17.21
C ALA A 62 -9.32 10.30 18.28
N ALA A 63 -10.05 10.02 19.36
CA ALA A 63 -10.51 11.08 20.25
C ALA A 63 -9.42 11.68 21.15
N ASP A 64 -8.46 10.86 21.61
CA ASP A 64 -7.53 11.25 22.68
C ASP A 64 -6.04 11.13 22.32
N VAL A 65 -5.71 10.73 21.08
CA VAL A 65 -4.31 10.54 20.64
C VAL A 65 -3.87 11.76 19.82
N PRO A 66 -2.75 12.42 20.17
CA PRO A 66 -2.22 13.51 19.36
C PRO A 66 -1.89 13.01 17.95
N PRO A 67 -2.17 13.80 16.90
CA PRO A 67 -1.90 13.39 15.53
C PRO A 67 -0.40 13.19 15.33
N ALA A 68 -0.04 12.17 14.55
CA ALA A 68 1.32 11.98 14.08
C ALA A 68 1.73 13.15 13.18
N PRO A 69 3.02 13.54 13.15
CA PRO A 69 3.50 14.57 12.25
C PRO A 69 3.32 14.14 10.80
N GLU A 70 2.94 15.08 9.93
CA GLU A 70 2.82 14.79 8.50
C GLU A 70 4.17 14.35 7.91
N ASP A 71 4.15 13.23 7.19
CA ASP A 71 5.31 12.74 6.44
C ASP A 71 4.97 12.72 4.95
N ASN A 72 5.60 13.62 4.20
CA ASN A 72 5.53 13.69 2.75
C ASN A 72 6.89 13.39 2.07
N GLY A 73 7.87 12.88 2.82
CA GLY A 73 9.21 12.55 2.30
C GLY A 73 9.18 11.37 1.34
N PRO A 74 10.15 11.22 0.41
CA PRO A 74 10.17 10.11 -0.55
C PRO A 74 10.42 8.74 0.12
N LEU A 75 10.31 7.67 -0.67
CA LEU A 75 10.83 6.35 -0.27
C LEU A 75 12.34 6.43 -0.05
N SER A 76 12.84 5.66 0.90
CA SER A 76 14.27 5.47 1.15
C SER A 76 14.89 4.69 0.00
N THR A 77 16.15 5.01 -0.33
CA THR A 77 16.91 4.35 -1.41
C THR A 77 18.09 3.57 -0.83
N PRO A 78 18.48 2.41 -1.41
CA PRO A 78 17.84 1.74 -2.55
C PRO A 78 16.48 1.15 -2.20
N ILE A 79 15.62 0.97 -3.22
CA ILE A 79 14.32 0.31 -3.08
C ILE A 79 14.48 -1.10 -3.62
N GLU A 80 14.48 -2.07 -2.72
CA GLU A 80 14.62 -3.50 -3.02
C GLU A 80 13.27 -4.17 -2.74
N ASP A 81 12.69 -4.79 -3.77
CA ASP A 81 11.40 -5.47 -3.65
C ASP A 81 11.59 -6.85 -3.05
N GLU A 82 11.12 -7.06 -1.82
CA GLU A 82 11.19 -8.37 -1.16
C GLU A 82 10.24 -9.37 -1.84
N PHE A 83 9.00 -8.94 -2.10
CA PHE A 83 7.99 -9.73 -2.79
C PHE A 83 6.79 -8.86 -3.23
N ARG A 84 6.01 -9.42 -4.17
CA ARG A 84 4.76 -8.83 -4.64
C ARG A 84 3.61 -9.24 -3.72
N VAL A 85 2.94 -8.27 -3.10
CA VAL A 85 1.80 -8.54 -2.20
C VAL A 85 0.59 -9.06 -2.99
N GLY A 86 0.11 -10.24 -2.63
CA GLY A 86 -1.16 -10.79 -3.14
C GLY A 86 -2.34 -10.45 -2.23
N THR A 87 -2.17 -10.67 -0.92
CA THR A 87 -3.24 -10.50 0.07
C THR A 87 -2.82 -9.54 1.17
N LEU A 88 -3.75 -8.68 1.59
CA LEU A 88 -3.59 -7.75 2.70
C LEU A 88 -4.59 -8.09 3.81
N SER A 89 -4.08 -8.13 5.04
CA SER A 89 -4.88 -8.32 6.25
C SER A 89 -4.67 -7.12 7.19
N LEU A 90 -5.73 -6.74 7.89
CA LEU A 90 -5.77 -5.58 8.76
C LEU A 90 -6.53 -5.94 10.04
N ALA A 91 -5.96 -5.66 11.20
CA ALA A 91 -6.57 -5.92 12.50
C ALA A 91 -6.28 -4.78 13.50
N TRP A 92 -7.16 -4.65 14.49
CA TRP A 92 -6.93 -3.82 15.67
C TRP A 92 -6.54 -4.70 16.84
N GLU A 93 -5.43 -4.38 17.50
CA GLU A 93 -4.98 -5.03 18.73
C GLU A 93 -5.35 -4.14 19.92
N SER A 94 -6.38 -4.55 20.68
CA SER A 94 -6.95 -3.72 21.75
C SER A 94 -5.99 -3.51 22.91
N ASP A 95 -5.19 -4.51 23.24
CA ASP A 95 -4.26 -4.46 24.38
C ASP A 95 -3.11 -3.49 24.13
N LEU A 96 -2.73 -3.32 22.85
CA LEU A 96 -1.64 -2.44 22.42
C LEU A 96 -2.12 -1.08 21.90
N ALA A 97 -3.44 -0.91 21.74
CA ALA A 97 -4.06 0.20 21.02
C ALA A 97 -3.36 0.47 19.67
N ALA A 98 -3.17 -0.61 18.90
CA ALA A 98 -2.34 -0.59 17.70
C ALA A 98 -3.05 -1.24 16.52
N VAL A 99 -2.69 -0.78 15.32
CA VAL A 99 -3.11 -1.38 14.06
C VAL A 99 -2.05 -2.39 13.62
N VAL A 100 -2.49 -3.60 13.30
CA VAL A 100 -1.65 -4.67 12.75
C VAL A 100 -1.98 -4.81 11.27
N ILE A 101 -0.97 -4.68 10.42
CA ILE A 101 -1.06 -4.81 8.97
C ILE A 101 -0.19 -5.98 8.55
N GLU A 102 -0.77 -6.92 7.81
CA GLU A 102 -0.06 -8.07 7.27
C GLU A 102 -0.15 -8.08 5.74
N CYS A 103 1.01 -8.15 5.09
CA CYS A 103 1.14 -8.26 3.64
C CYS A 103 1.65 -9.66 3.33
N HIS A 104 0.81 -10.46 2.69
CA HIS A 104 1.14 -11.81 2.28
C HIS A 104 1.65 -11.80 0.85
N ASP A 105 2.72 -12.56 0.62
CA ASP A 105 3.23 -12.84 -0.70
C ASP A 105 2.14 -13.39 -1.62
N GLY A 106 2.09 -12.88 -2.85
CA GLY A 106 1.14 -13.27 -3.88
C GLY A 106 1.60 -14.45 -4.73
N GLN A 107 2.73 -15.07 -4.40
CA GLN A 107 3.14 -16.33 -5.02
C GLN A 107 2.07 -17.42 -4.81
N VAL A 108 1.70 -18.07 -5.92
CA VAL A 108 0.81 -19.22 -5.95
C VAL A 108 1.46 -20.33 -6.78
N GLU A 109 1.26 -21.57 -6.36
CA GLU A 109 1.63 -22.77 -7.11
C GLU A 109 0.36 -23.53 -7.49
N LEU A 110 0.43 -24.25 -8.61
CA LEU A 110 -0.67 -25.10 -9.06
C LEU A 110 -0.36 -26.54 -8.65
N GLU A 111 -1.16 -27.09 -7.74
CA GLU A 111 -1.06 -28.47 -7.31
C GLU A 111 -2.27 -29.28 -7.79
N PRO A 112 -2.09 -30.55 -8.21
CA PRO A 112 -3.21 -31.42 -8.54
C PRO A 112 -4.02 -31.73 -7.30
N THR A 113 -5.35 -31.76 -7.43
CA THR A 113 -6.24 -32.26 -6.39
C THR A 113 -6.02 -33.76 -6.15
N ASP A 114 -6.50 -34.27 -5.02
CA ASP A 114 -6.48 -35.71 -4.71
C ASP A 114 -7.21 -36.56 -5.78
N GLU A 115 -8.09 -35.94 -6.57
CA GLU A 115 -8.83 -36.54 -7.69
C GLU A 115 -8.07 -36.47 -9.04
N GLY A 116 -6.90 -35.82 -9.08
CA GLY A 116 -5.89 -35.93 -10.13
C GLY A 116 -6.15 -35.15 -11.43
N ASP A 117 -7.37 -34.70 -11.68
CA ASP A 117 -7.75 -34.02 -12.93
C ASP A 117 -7.92 -32.49 -12.81
N GLU A 118 -7.92 -31.94 -11.59
CA GLU A 118 -8.07 -30.50 -11.35
C GLU A 118 -6.82 -29.93 -10.70
N LEU A 119 -6.39 -28.73 -11.12
CA LEU A 119 -5.30 -27.98 -10.49
C LEU A 119 -5.91 -26.90 -9.59
N VAL A 120 -5.42 -26.80 -8.36
CA VAL A 120 -5.79 -25.76 -7.41
C VAL A 120 -4.61 -24.85 -7.12
N GLU A 121 -4.89 -23.56 -6.95
CA GLU A 121 -3.91 -22.58 -6.50
C GLU A 121 -3.66 -22.76 -4.99
N VAL A 122 -2.41 -23.01 -4.62
CA VAL A 122 -1.96 -23.12 -3.23
C VAL A 122 -0.91 -22.06 -2.94
N THR A 123 -0.80 -21.65 -1.67
CA THR A 123 0.27 -20.77 -1.20
C THR A 123 1.50 -21.61 -0.85
N PRO A 124 2.65 -21.38 -1.51
CA PRO A 124 3.88 -22.08 -1.22
C PRO A 124 4.32 -21.95 0.25
N PRO A 125 5.00 -22.97 0.82
CA PRO A 125 5.45 -22.94 2.21
C PRO A 125 6.53 -21.87 2.47
N ASP A 126 7.24 -21.42 1.43
CA ASP A 126 8.26 -20.37 1.45
C ASP A 126 7.70 -18.96 1.21
N SER A 127 6.39 -18.81 0.96
CA SER A 127 5.73 -17.50 0.87
C SER A 127 5.94 -16.66 2.12
N SER A 128 6.38 -15.42 1.90
CA SER A 128 6.72 -14.47 2.96
C SER A 128 5.52 -13.70 3.48
N VAL A 129 5.60 -13.24 4.73
CA VAL A 129 4.63 -12.30 5.31
C VAL A 129 5.38 -11.12 5.91
N LEU A 130 5.00 -9.90 5.53
CA LEU A 130 5.42 -8.68 6.21
C LEU A 130 4.34 -8.30 7.22
N ARG A 131 4.68 -8.32 8.52
CA ARG A 131 3.78 -7.92 9.61
C ARG A 131 4.28 -6.62 10.24
N VAL A 132 3.44 -5.61 10.27
CA VAL A 132 3.76 -4.28 10.78
C VAL A 132 2.74 -3.87 11.83
N VAL A 133 3.20 -3.54 13.03
CA VAL A 133 2.37 -3.01 14.12
C VAL A 133 2.67 -1.52 14.26
N ILE A 134 1.66 -0.67 14.10
CA ILE A 134 1.79 0.79 14.17
C ILE A 134 0.76 1.39 15.12
N THR A 135 1.05 2.58 15.65
CA THR A 135 0.11 3.29 16.50
C THR A 135 -1.10 3.79 15.71
N ALA A 136 -2.22 4.07 16.38
CA ALA A 136 -3.38 4.69 15.74
C ALA A 136 -3.05 6.01 15.03
N ALA A 137 -2.15 6.81 15.60
CA ALA A 137 -1.72 8.08 15.02
C ALA A 137 -0.92 7.87 13.72
N ASP A 138 0.05 6.96 13.74
CA ASP A 138 0.84 6.62 12.56
C ASP A 138 -0.02 5.98 11.48
N ALA A 139 -1.01 5.17 11.86
CA ALA A 139 -1.96 4.56 10.93
C ALA A 139 -2.84 5.60 10.23
N ARG A 140 -3.32 6.64 10.94
CA ARG A 140 -4.02 7.78 10.30
C ARG A 140 -3.15 8.51 9.31
N GLU A 141 -1.90 8.80 9.69
CA GLU A 141 -0.98 9.50 8.80
C GLU A 141 -0.62 8.65 7.58
N PHE A 142 -0.38 7.34 7.78
CA PHE A 142 -0.20 6.37 6.71
C PHE A 142 -1.38 6.39 5.74
N ALA A 143 -2.62 6.37 6.24
CA ALA A 143 -3.82 6.38 5.40
C ALA A 143 -3.94 7.69 4.61
N ARG A 144 -3.79 8.85 5.27
CA ARG A 144 -3.82 10.17 4.63
C ARG A 144 -2.78 10.26 3.50
N ARG A 145 -1.54 9.89 3.79
CA ARG A 145 -0.43 9.90 2.84
C ARG A 145 -0.66 8.93 1.67
N SER A 146 -1.13 7.71 1.97
CA SER A 146 -1.38 6.69 0.95
C SER A 146 -2.44 7.14 -0.06
N LEU A 147 -3.54 7.71 0.42
CA LEU A 147 -4.58 8.29 -0.44
C LEU A 147 -4.02 9.45 -1.28
N ALA A 148 -3.17 10.31 -0.70
CA ALA A 148 -2.50 11.36 -1.46
C ALA A 148 -1.59 10.79 -2.56
N ALA A 149 -0.80 9.74 -2.28
CA ALA A 149 0.07 9.10 -3.26
C ALA A 149 -0.71 8.43 -4.40
N VAL A 150 -1.84 7.79 -4.08
CA VAL A 150 -2.79 7.21 -5.05
C VAL A 150 -3.44 8.31 -5.91
N ALA A 151 -3.81 9.43 -5.29
CA ALA A 151 -4.45 10.58 -5.94
C ALA A 151 -3.49 11.42 -6.80
N GLN A 152 -2.18 11.39 -6.51
CA GLN A 152 -1.12 11.98 -7.35
C GLN A 152 -0.96 11.29 -8.72
N GLY A 153 -1.94 10.49 -9.14
CA GLY A 153 -2.16 10.12 -10.52
C GLY A 153 -2.43 11.33 -11.42
N ARG A 154 -2.47 11.05 -12.73
CA ARG A 154 -2.62 11.99 -13.86
C ARG A 154 -3.28 13.32 -13.48
N PRO A 155 -2.57 14.47 -13.58
CA PRO A 155 -3.15 15.76 -13.21
C PRO A 155 -4.45 15.99 -13.98
N PRO A 156 -5.47 16.62 -13.37
CA PRO A 156 -6.73 16.86 -14.06
C PRO A 156 -6.48 17.83 -15.22
N CYS A 157 -7.05 17.50 -16.38
CA CYS A 157 -7.03 18.38 -17.54
C CYS A 157 -7.70 19.69 -17.16
N PRO A 158 -7.02 20.85 -17.31
CA PRO A 158 -7.57 22.15 -16.88
C PRO A 158 -8.83 22.56 -17.65
N PHE A 159 -9.15 21.86 -18.75
CA PHE A 159 -10.31 22.17 -19.59
C PHE A 159 -11.53 21.26 -19.31
N CYS A 160 -11.33 19.95 -19.10
CA CYS A 160 -12.42 18.98 -18.93
C CYS A 160 -12.43 18.26 -17.57
N GLY A 161 -11.40 18.40 -16.75
CA GLY A 161 -11.25 17.68 -15.48
C GLY A 161 -10.88 16.20 -15.63
N GLY A 162 -10.74 15.67 -16.85
CA GLY A 162 -10.32 14.29 -17.11
C GLY A 162 -8.82 14.08 -16.90
N PRO A 163 -8.35 12.86 -16.66
CA PRO A 163 -6.94 12.59 -16.34
C PRO A 163 -5.99 12.89 -17.52
N LEU A 164 -4.93 13.68 -17.30
CA LEU A 164 -3.86 13.95 -18.28
C LEU A 164 -2.87 12.78 -18.41
N ASP A 165 -2.87 12.10 -19.55
CA ASP A 165 -1.86 11.09 -19.91
C ASP A 165 -0.51 11.72 -20.28
N ALA A 166 0.58 10.96 -20.05
CA ALA A 166 1.94 11.39 -20.41
C ALA A 166 2.15 11.54 -21.92
N ASP A 167 1.46 10.73 -22.73
CA ASP A 167 1.45 10.81 -24.21
C ASP A 167 0.45 11.87 -24.75
N GLY A 168 -0.22 12.59 -23.85
CA GLY A 168 -1.23 13.60 -24.16
C GLY A 168 -2.67 13.07 -23.98
N HIS A 169 -3.51 13.90 -23.36
CA HIS A 169 -4.94 13.64 -23.20
C HIS A 169 -5.74 14.27 -24.33
N ILE A 170 -6.60 13.48 -24.99
CA ILE A 170 -7.56 14.00 -25.97
C ILE A 170 -8.72 14.66 -25.22
N CYS A 171 -8.59 15.96 -24.96
CA CYS A 171 -9.63 16.73 -24.29
C CYS A 171 -10.84 16.96 -25.20
N PRO A 172 -12.05 16.45 -24.86
CA PRO A 172 -13.26 16.66 -25.66
C PRO A 172 -13.68 18.14 -25.73
N ARG A 173 -13.29 18.94 -24.72
CA ARG A 173 -13.56 20.39 -24.66
C ARG A 173 -12.55 21.26 -25.41
N ALA A 174 -11.39 20.72 -25.79
CA ALA A 174 -10.33 21.47 -26.48
C ALA A 174 -10.18 21.11 -27.97
N ASN A 175 -11.13 20.39 -28.57
CA ASN A 175 -11.05 19.94 -29.98
C ASN A 175 -9.66 19.38 -30.36
N GLY A 176 -9.07 18.53 -29.53
CA GLY A 176 -7.88 17.74 -29.87
C GLY A 176 -6.54 18.48 -29.99
N TYR A 177 -6.29 19.54 -29.21
CA TYR A 177 -5.01 20.26 -29.29
C TYR A 177 -3.83 19.47 -28.70
N ARG A 178 -2.89 19.04 -29.57
CA ARG A 178 -1.54 18.61 -29.20
C ARG A 178 -0.61 19.82 -29.19
N ARG A 179 0.09 20.06 -28.08
CA ARG A 179 1.38 20.75 -28.04
C ARG A 179 2.26 20.17 -26.96
#